data_AF-A0A430J817-F1
#
_entry.id   AF-A0A430J817-F1
#
_cell.length_a   1.000
_cell.length_b   1.000
_cell.length_c   1.000
_cell.angle_alpha   90.00
_cell.angle_beta   90.00
_cell.angle_gamma   90.00
#
_symmetry.space_group_name_H-M   'P 1'
#
loop_
_entity.id
_entity.type
_entity.pdbx_description
1 polymer ?
#
loop_
_entity_poly.entity_id
_entity_poly.type
_entity_poly.pdbx_seq_one_letter_code
_entity_poly.pdbx_strand_id
1 'polypeptide(L)'
;MKRAILYCLVFILLICMLAACNRPAKMNGANEFAYTNTNYHFSLMIPKAWEGKYEISEESNRVVFSNPSNKSAGGRLFVIDVWTKSKWMEEGEALIKLIHITKVGEADDAVFTFSTPTDVQYSLEDEKRKSEYLQLSKDVEAIKSSFKLN
;
A
#
# COMPACT_ATOMS: atom_id res chain seq x y z
N MET A 1 54.91 20.97 22.55
CA MET A 1 53.58 20.67 23.14
C MET A 1 52.39 21.22 22.35
N LYS A 2 52.37 22.51 21.96
CA LYS A 2 51.23 23.11 21.23
C LYS A 2 50.91 22.48 19.86
N ARG A 3 51.93 21.98 19.13
CA ARG A 3 51.75 21.31 17.83
C ARG A 3 51.15 19.91 17.93
N ALA A 4 51.49 19.15 18.97
CA ALA A 4 50.92 17.81 19.21
C ALA A 4 49.43 17.87 19.58
N ILE A 5 49.03 18.89 20.32
CA ILE A 5 47.62 19.14 20.69
C ILE A 5 46.79 19.52 19.45
N LEU A 6 47.37 20.29 18.52
CA LEU A 6 46.72 20.65 17.26
C LEU A 6 46.50 19.44 16.35
N TYR A 7 47.47 18.52 16.27
CA TYR A 7 47.32 17.29 15.49
C TYR A 7 46.29 16.33 16.10
N CYS A 8 46.20 16.23 17.43
CA CYS A 8 45.12 15.47 18.09
C CYS A 8 43.73 16.07 17.81
N LEU A 9 43.58 17.40 17.83
CA LEU A 9 42.30 18.07 17.55
C LEU A 9 41.84 17.90 16.11
N VAL A 10 42.76 17.96 15.14
CA VAL A 10 42.45 17.73 13.71
C VAL A 10 42.07 16.27 13.45
N PHE A 11 42.69 15.31 14.14
CA PHE A 11 42.38 13.89 13.98
C PHE A 11 41.02 13.50 14.58
N ILE A 12 40.63 14.10 15.72
CA ILE A 12 39.32 13.86 16.36
C ILE A 12 38.18 14.42 15.51
N LEU A 13 38.36 15.59 14.88
CA LEU A 13 37.37 16.19 13.97
C LEU A 13 37.17 15.36 12.67
N LEU A 14 38.21 14.66 12.20
CA LEU A 14 38.13 13.80 11.02
C LEU A 14 37.33 12.51 11.27
N ILE A 15 37.38 11.98 12.51
CA ILE A 15 36.67 10.75 12.89
C ILE A 15 35.16 11.01 13.08
N CYS A 16 34.76 12.22 13.51
CA CYS A 16 33.34 12.56 13.69
C CYS A 16 32.56 12.65 12.37
N MET A 17 33.20 12.92 11.24
CA MET A 17 32.55 12.96 9.91
C MET A 17 32.22 11.57 9.35
N LEU A 18 32.86 10.50 9.85
CA LEU A 18 32.61 9.12 9.39
C LEU A 18 31.48 8.41 10.16
N ALA A 19 30.99 8.98 11.27
CA ALA A 19 29.91 8.41 12.08
C ALA A 19 28.52 9.02 11.78
N ALA A 20 28.39 9.87 10.76
CA ALA A 20 27.16 10.62 10.48
C ALA A 20 26.19 9.97 9.49
N CYS A 21 26.45 8.78 8.97
CA CYS A 21 25.48 8.03 8.14
C CYS A 21 25.60 6.52 8.38
N ASN A 22 25.26 6.08 9.59
CA ASN A 22 24.93 4.67 9.83
C ASN A 22 23.60 4.55 10.59
N ARG A 23 22.59 5.31 10.15
CA ARG A 23 21.22 4.80 10.27
C ARG A 23 21.09 3.74 9.18
N PRO A 24 20.96 2.44 9.48
CA PRO A 24 20.47 1.52 8.48
C PRO A 24 19.08 2.03 8.09
N ALA A 25 18.98 2.65 6.92
CA ALA A 25 17.71 2.74 6.24
C ALA A 25 17.22 1.29 6.16
N LYS A 26 16.10 0.99 6.80
CA LYS A 26 15.47 -0.32 6.76
C LYS A 26 15.07 -0.56 5.31
N MET A 27 15.98 -1.16 4.56
CA MET A 27 15.83 -1.50 3.16
C MET A 27 14.95 -2.75 3.09
N ASN A 28 13.63 -2.55 3.04
CA ASN A 28 12.67 -3.61 2.72
C ASN A 28 12.64 -3.94 1.20
N GLY A 29 13.62 -3.46 0.42
CA GLY A 29 13.53 -3.31 -1.04
C GLY A 29 13.73 -4.56 -1.92
N ALA A 30 13.56 -5.78 -1.40
CA ALA A 30 13.69 -7.00 -2.22
C ALA A 30 12.39 -7.80 -2.37
N ASN A 31 11.34 -7.50 -1.59
CA ASN A 31 10.15 -8.34 -1.49
C ASN A 31 8.86 -7.65 -1.93
N GLU A 32 8.91 -6.42 -2.45
CA GLU A 32 7.75 -5.64 -2.87
C GLU A 32 8.07 -4.87 -4.16
N PHE A 33 7.05 -4.54 -4.94
CA PHE A 33 7.11 -3.63 -6.08
C PHE A 33 6.02 -2.56 -5.96
N ALA A 34 6.24 -1.40 -6.56
CA ALA A 34 5.27 -0.31 -6.55
C ALA A 34 4.23 -0.51 -7.68
N TYR A 35 2.95 -0.57 -7.31
CA TYR A 35 1.86 -0.26 -8.25
C TYR A 35 1.68 1.26 -8.27
N THR A 36 1.52 1.82 -9.47
CA THR A 36 1.27 3.25 -9.65
C THR A 36 0.02 3.41 -10.50
N ASN A 37 -0.97 4.12 -9.96
CA ASN A 37 -2.10 4.57 -10.74
C ASN A 37 -1.78 5.94 -11.34
N THR A 38 -1.66 6.02 -12.67
CA THR A 38 -1.31 7.27 -13.36
C THR A 38 -2.48 8.24 -13.45
N ASN A 39 -3.72 7.74 -13.41
CA ASN A 39 -4.94 8.56 -13.56
C ASN A 39 -5.25 9.37 -12.30
N TYR A 40 -4.99 8.81 -11.13
CA TYR A 40 -5.28 9.42 -9.82
C TYR A 40 -4.04 9.68 -8.96
N HIS A 41 -2.84 9.54 -9.54
CA HIS A 41 -1.58 9.90 -8.92
C HIS A 41 -1.37 9.31 -7.51
N PHE A 42 -1.65 8.02 -7.34
CA PHE A 42 -1.32 7.30 -6.11
C PHE A 42 -0.46 6.06 -6.38
N SER A 43 0.15 5.54 -5.33
CA SER A 43 0.92 4.30 -5.34
C SER A 43 0.57 3.38 -4.17
N LEU A 44 0.85 2.09 -4.37
CA LEU A 44 0.78 1.03 -3.38
C LEU A 44 2.04 0.17 -3.47
N MET A 45 2.50 -0.36 -2.34
CA MET A 45 3.51 -1.42 -2.30
C MET A 45 2.83 -2.78 -2.35
N ILE A 46 3.07 -3.53 -3.42
CA ILE A 46 2.52 -4.88 -3.62
C ILE A 46 3.61 -5.91 -3.33
N PRO A 47 3.36 -6.92 -2.48
CA PRO A 47 4.31 -7.99 -2.24
C PRO A 47 4.64 -8.75 -3.53
N LYS A 48 5.91 -9.10 -3.73
CA LYS A 48 6.36 -9.91 -4.87
C LYS A 48 5.64 -11.26 -4.94
N ALA A 49 5.20 -11.80 -3.81
CA ALA A 49 4.44 -13.05 -3.74
C ALA A 49 3.08 -13.00 -4.49
N TRP A 50 2.58 -11.81 -4.81
CA TRP A 50 1.36 -11.61 -5.61
C TRP A 50 1.60 -11.74 -7.11
N GLU A 51 2.85 -11.71 -7.59
CA GLU A 51 3.17 -11.79 -9.01
C GLU A 51 2.46 -12.98 -9.70
N GLY A 52 1.66 -12.68 -10.73
CA GLY A 52 0.88 -13.67 -11.48
C GLY A 52 -0.39 -14.20 -10.78
N LYS A 53 -0.74 -13.71 -9.58
CA LYS A 53 -1.89 -14.19 -8.79
C LYS A 53 -3.01 -13.16 -8.61
N TYR A 54 -2.86 -11.98 -9.19
CA TYR A 54 -3.88 -10.94 -9.13
C TYR A 54 -4.00 -10.20 -10.47
N GLU A 55 -5.15 -9.56 -10.64
CA GLU A 55 -5.47 -8.66 -11.75
C GLU A 55 -5.96 -7.33 -11.19
N ILE A 56 -5.77 -6.27 -11.98
CA ILE A 56 -6.24 -4.92 -11.69
C ILE A 56 -7.25 -4.52 -12.75
N SER A 57 -8.39 -4.00 -12.33
CA SER A 57 -9.37 -3.35 -13.21
C SER A 57 -9.52 -1.89 -12.80
N GLU A 58 -9.27 -0.98 -13.74
CA GLU A 58 -9.44 0.46 -13.52
C GLU A 58 -10.71 0.95 -14.22
N GLU A 59 -11.60 1.56 -13.45
CA GLU A 59 -12.83 2.20 -13.87
C GLU A 59 -12.76 3.71 -13.59
N SER A 60 -13.77 4.47 -14.07
CA SER A 60 -13.81 5.93 -14.02
C SER A 60 -13.76 6.56 -12.63
N ASN A 61 -13.92 5.79 -11.56
CA ASN A 61 -13.84 6.27 -10.18
C ASN A 61 -13.37 5.19 -9.20
N ARG A 62 -12.71 4.13 -9.71
CA ARG A 62 -12.48 2.90 -8.95
C ARG A 62 -11.30 2.11 -9.50
N VAL A 63 -10.53 1.50 -8.61
CA VAL A 63 -9.50 0.51 -8.92
C VAL A 63 -9.78 -0.76 -8.14
N VAL A 64 -9.97 -1.89 -8.82
CA VAL A 64 -10.30 -3.18 -8.21
C VAL A 64 -9.12 -4.13 -8.35
N PHE A 65 -8.69 -4.72 -7.23
CA PHE A 65 -7.71 -5.78 -7.20
C PHE A 65 -8.43 -7.10 -6.94
N SER A 66 -8.20 -8.10 -7.80
CA SER A 66 -8.89 -9.40 -7.72
C SER A 66 -7.93 -10.56 -7.95
N ASN A 67 -8.19 -11.71 -7.34
CA ASN A 67 -7.57 -12.99 -7.64
C ASN A 67 -8.33 -13.70 -8.76
N PRO A 68 -7.78 -13.78 -10.00
CA PRO A 68 -8.50 -14.33 -11.14
C PRO A 68 -8.82 -15.82 -10.99
N SER A 69 -7.99 -16.56 -10.26
CA SER A 69 -8.25 -17.96 -9.91
C SER A 69 -9.62 -18.12 -9.24
N ASN A 70 -10.13 -17.14 -8.50
CA ASN A 70 -11.43 -17.21 -7.82
C ASN A 70 -12.54 -16.39 -8.50
N LYS A 71 -12.38 -15.98 -9.76
CA LYS A 71 -13.37 -15.15 -10.47
C LYS A 71 -14.81 -15.69 -10.45
N SER A 72 -14.98 -17.02 -10.52
CA SER A 72 -16.31 -17.65 -10.45
C SER A 72 -16.99 -17.53 -9.08
N ALA A 73 -16.22 -17.28 -8.03
CA ALA A 73 -16.68 -17.05 -6.65
C ALA A 73 -16.57 -15.56 -6.24
N GLY A 74 -16.34 -14.66 -7.20
CA GLY A 74 -16.06 -13.24 -6.97
C GLY A 74 -14.58 -12.91 -7.11
N GLY A 75 -13.74 -13.43 -6.22
CA GLY A 75 -12.28 -13.27 -6.28
C GLY A 75 -11.76 -11.86 -5.94
N ARG A 76 -12.60 -10.91 -5.54
CA ARG A 76 -12.18 -9.55 -5.21
C ARG A 76 -11.34 -9.55 -3.93
N LEU A 77 -10.21 -8.83 -3.92
CA LEU A 77 -9.34 -8.68 -2.75
C LEU A 77 -9.61 -7.35 -2.04
N PHE A 78 -9.59 -6.24 -2.79
CA PHE A 78 -9.92 -4.91 -2.29
C PHE A 78 -10.27 -3.95 -3.43
N VAL A 79 -10.82 -2.80 -3.05
CA VAL A 79 -11.18 -1.71 -3.95
C VAL A 79 -10.64 -0.39 -3.40
N ILE A 80 -10.09 0.43 -4.29
CA ILE A 80 -9.87 1.86 -4.04
C ILE A 80 -10.93 2.62 -4.82
N ASP A 81 -11.85 3.28 -4.12
CA ASP A 81 -12.81 4.20 -4.73
C ASP A 81 -12.29 5.64 -4.61
N VAL A 82 -12.55 6.42 -5.66
CA VAL A 82 -12.22 7.84 -5.76
C VAL A 82 -13.50 8.64 -5.76
N TRP A 83 -13.64 9.51 -4.77
CA TRP A 83 -14.82 10.34 -4.54
C TRP A 83 -14.48 11.80 -4.80
N THR A 84 -15.39 12.57 -5.38
CA THR A 84 -15.27 14.03 -5.29
C THR A 84 -15.47 14.46 -3.83
N LYS A 85 -14.86 15.57 -3.41
CA LYS A 85 -15.08 16.08 -2.03
C LYS A 85 -16.54 16.40 -1.77
N SER A 86 -17.23 16.99 -2.74
CA SER A 86 -18.66 17.29 -2.61
C SER A 86 -19.47 16.03 -2.28
N LYS A 87 -19.29 14.96 -3.06
CA LYS A 87 -20.01 13.70 -2.83
C LYS A 87 -19.58 13.03 -1.53
N TRP A 88 -18.30 13.13 -1.17
CA TRP A 88 -17.79 12.60 0.09
C TRP A 88 -18.43 13.27 1.32
N MET A 89 -18.59 14.61 1.29
CA MET A 89 -19.23 15.36 2.36
C MET A 89 -20.73 15.05 2.48
N GLU A 90 -21.40 14.84 1.36
CA GLU A 90 -22.84 14.53 1.34
C GLU A 90 -23.15 13.11 1.81
N GLU A 91 -22.40 12.12 1.32
CA GLU A 91 -22.72 10.70 1.48
C GLU A 91 -21.67 9.92 2.28
N GLY A 92 -20.40 10.22 2.03
CA GLY A 92 -19.27 9.39 2.46
C GLY A 92 -19.10 9.30 3.98
N GLU A 93 -19.29 10.40 4.70
CA GLU A 93 -19.15 10.41 6.17
C GLU A 93 -20.21 9.56 6.88
N ALA A 94 -21.42 9.50 6.32
CA ALA A 94 -22.46 8.61 6.80
C ALA A 94 -22.13 7.15 6.43
N LEU A 95 -21.63 6.93 5.21
CA LEU A 95 -21.35 5.61 4.69
C LEU A 95 -20.26 4.87 5.48
N ILE A 96 -19.19 5.55 5.93
CA ILE A 96 -18.15 4.93 6.78
C ILE A 96 -18.72 4.32 8.07
N LYS A 97 -19.81 4.88 8.59
CA LYS A 97 -20.44 4.39 9.82
C LYS A 97 -21.31 3.15 9.58
N LEU A 98 -21.63 2.84 8.33
CA LEU A 98 -22.55 1.78 7.94
C LEU A 98 -21.84 0.58 7.31
N ILE A 99 -20.72 0.81 6.60
CA ILE A 99 -19.98 -0.23 5.89
C ILE A 99 -18.49 -0.15 6.17
N HIS A 100 -17.77 -1.26 5.94
CA HIS A 100 -16.32 -1.35 6.12
C HIS A 100 -15.55 -0.64 5.00
N ILE A 101 -15.58 0.68 5.00
CA ILE A 101 -14.76 1.55 4.14
C ILE A 101 -13.80 2.36 5.02
N THR A 102 -12.57 2.58 4.56
CA THR A 102 -11.56 3.38 5.25
C THR A 102 -11.07 4.48 4.33
N LYS A 103 -11.08 5.74 4.77
CA LYS A 103 -10.40 6.81 4.03
C LYS A 103 -8.88 6.62 4.13
N VAL A 104 -8.19 6.56 3.00
CA VAL A 104 -6.73 6.31 2.92
C VAL A 104 -5.95 7.52 2.39
N GLY A 105 -6.63 8.49 1.78
CA GLY A 105 -5.99 9.71 1.29
C GLY A 105 -6.98 10.77 0.86
N GLU A 106 -6.47 11.98 0.65
CA GLU A 106 -7.21 13.12 0.11
C GLU A 106 -6.21 14.03 -0.63
N ALA A 107 -6.58 14.45 -1.84
CA ALA A 107 -5.80 15.38 -2.68
C ALA A 107 -6.76 16.27 -3.46
N ASP A 108 -6.44 17.56 -3.62
CA ASP A 108 -7.24 18.54 -4.40
C ASP A 108 -8.76 18.44 -4.15
N ASP A 109 -9.51 17.87 -5.09
CA ASP A 109 -10.96 17.65 -5.04
C ASP A 109 -11.36 16.16 -4.93
N ALA A 110 -10.42 15.29 -4.54
CA ALA A 110 -10.59 13.85 -4.45
C ALA A 110 -10.38 13.30 -3.03
N VAL A 111 -11.24 12.37 -2.63
CA VAL A 111 -11.09 11.52 -1.43
C VAL A 111 -10.94 10.08 -1.87
N PHE A 112 -9.93 9.39 -1.32
CA PHE A 112 -9.63 8.00 -1.63
C PHE A 112 -10.08 7.12 -0.47
N THR A 113 -10.89 6.10 -0.79
CA THR A 113 -11.31 5.11 0.19
C THR A 113 -10.91 3.71 -0.20
N PHE A 114 -10.60 2.90 0.79
CA PHE A 114 -10.23 1.50 0.66
C PHE A 114 -11.32 0.62 1.27
N SER A 115 -11.72 -0.44 0.57
CA SER A 115 -12.68 -1.42 1.09
C SER A 115 -12.31 -2.84 0.72
N THR A 116 -12.72 -3.78 1.57
CA THR A 116 -12.62 -5.22 1.32
C THR A 116 -14.02 -5.82 1.20
N PRO A 117 -14.18 -6.94 0.48
CA PRO A 117 -15.45 -7.65 0.40
C PRO A 117 -15.95 -8.10 1.78
N THR A 118 -17.27 -8.17 1.94
CA THR A 118 -17.94 -8.62 3.18
C THR A 118 -18.50 -10.04 3.07
N ASP A 119 -18.52 -10.60 1.87
CA ASP A 119 -18.98 -11.94 1.51
C ASP A 119 -17.80 -12.88 1.22
N VAL A 120 -18.10 -14.14 0.89
CA VAL A 120 -17.10 -15.13 0.51
C VAL A 120 -16.68 -14.90 -0.94
N GLN A 121 -15.38 -14.73 -1.16
CA GLN A 121 -14.78 -14.39 -2.46
C GLN A 121 -13.94 -15.53 -3.06
N TYR A 122 -14.02 -16.73 -2.50
CA TYR A 122 -13.21 -17.88 -2.89
C TYR A 122 -14.04 -19.15 -3.01
N SER A 123 -13.54 -20.10 -3.79
CA SER A 123 -14.16 -21.42 -3.96
C SER A 123 -14.21 -22.17 -2.63
N LEU A 124 -15.39 -22.66 -2.25
CA LEU A 124 -15.54 -23.57 -1.10
C LEU A 124 -15.21 -25.04 -1.45
N GLU A 125 -15.13 -25.35 -2.74
CA GLU A 125 -14.96 -26.72 -3.26
C GLU A 125 -13.52 -27.00 -3.72
N ASP A 126 -12.70 -25.96 -3.86
CA ASP A 126 -11.31 -26.06 -4.32
C ASP A 126 -10.36 -25.45 -3.29
N GLU A 127 -9.75 -26.31 -2.48
CA GLU A 127 -8.82 -25.91 -1.42
C GLU A 127 -7.57 -25.20 -1.94
N LYS A 128 -7.12 -25.47 -3.18
CA LYS A 128 -5.98 -24.77 -3.76
C LYS A 128 -6.35 -23.31 -4.05
N ARG A 129 -7.48 -23.10 -4.71
CA ARG A 129 -7.99 -21.75 -5.03
C ARG A 129 -8.30 -20.96 -3.75
N LYS A 130 -8.91 -21.61 -2.77
CA LYS A 130 -9.16 -21.03 -1.44
C LYS A 130 -7.87 -20.62 -0.74
N SER A 131 -6.90 -21.52 -0.65
CA SER A 131 -5.62 -21.24 0.01
C SER A 131 -4.86 -20.10 -0.66
N GLU A 132 -4.86 -20.04 -2.00
CA GLU A 132 -4.26 -18.93 -2.74
C GLU A 132 -4.92 -17.59 -2.39
N TYR A 133 -6.26 -17.51 -2.45
CA TYR A 133 -6.99 -16.29 -2.10
C TYR A 133 -6.71 -15.86 -0.65
N LEU A 134 -6.78 -16.80 0.30
CA LEU A 134 -6.55 -16.51 1.72
C LEU A 134 -5.11 -16.08 2.01
N GLN A 135 -4.13 -16.52 1.21
CA GLN A 135 -2.76 -16.03 1.32
C GLN A 135 -2.65 -14.58 0.86
N LEU A 136 -3.21 -14.23 -0.30
CA LEU A 136 -3.24 -12.85 -0.78
C LEU A 136 -3.99 -11.94 0.21
N SER A 137 -5.13 -12.39 0.72
CA SER A 137 -5.95 -11.63 1.67
C SER A 137 -5.22 -11.23 2.96
N LYS A 138 -4.17 -11.95 3.37
CA LYS A 138 -3.38 -11.61 4.59
C LYS A 138 -2.56 -10.34 4.41
N ASP A 139 -2.16 -10.03 3.17
CA ASP A 139 -1.29 -8.89 2.89
C ASP A 139 -2.09 -7.58 2.69
N VAL A 140 -3.40 -7.68 2.51
CA VAL A 140 -4.28 -6.55 2.13
C VAL A 140 -4.17 -5.37 3.09
N GLU A 141 -4.08 -5.61 4.40
CA GLU A 141 -3.92 -4.54 5.39
C GLU A 141 -2.56 -3.83 5.32
N ALA A 142 -1.50 -4.58 5.01
CA ALA A 142 -0.17 -4.00 4.80
C ALA A 142 -0.14 -3.17 3.50
N ILE A 143 -0.76 -3.67 2.43
CA ILE A 143 -0.93 -2.94 1.17
C ILE A 143 -1.73 -1.65 1.40
N LYS A 144 -2.86 -1.71 2.12
CA LYS A 144 -3.64 -0.51 2.49
C LYS A 144 -2.77 0.53 3.19
N SER A 145 -1.96 0.08 4.16
CA SER A 145 -1.05 0.96 4.92
C SER A 145 0.08 1.56 4.09
N SER A 146 0.33 1.03 2.90
CA SER A 146 1.36 1.52 1.97
C SER A 146 0.86 2.61 1.02
N PHE A 147 -0.45 2.92 1.04
CA PHE A 147 -1.06 3.94 0.18
C PHE A 147 -0.34 5.28 0.31
N LYS A 148 0.04 5.86 -0.84
CA LYS A 148 0.67 7.17 -0.91
C LYS A 148 0.17 7.93 -2.14
N LEU A 149 -0.01 9.23 -1.97
CA LEU A 149 -0.18 10.17 -3.09
C LEU A 149 1.21 10.51 -3.65
N ASN A 150 1.29 10.68 -4.96
CA ASN A 150 2.52 10.98 -5.69
C ASN A 150 2.64 12.47 -6.02
#